data_AF-A0AB39VAI8-F1
#
_entry.id   AF-A0AB39VAI8-F1
#
_cell.length_a   1.000
_cell.length_b   1.000
_cell.length_c   1.000
_cell.angle_alpha   90.00
_cell.angle_beta   90.00
_cell.angle_gamma   90.00
#
_symmetry.space_group_name_H-M   'P 1'
#
loop_
_entity.id
_entity.type
_entity.pdbx_description
1 polymer ?
#
loop_
_entity_poly.entity_id
_entity_poly.type
_entity_poly.pdbx_seq_one_letter_code
_entity_poly.pdbx_strand_id
1 'polypeptide(L)' 'MINDVERIKKLKEENYQEIFGIKKNTFDKILKLLNEAYRIEHLRGGHPSKLSVLDGFIIMISY' A
#
# COMPACT_ATOMS: atom_id res chain seq x y z
N MET A 1 2.80 -2.42 15.40
CA MET A 1 2.55 -2.19 13.97
C MET A 1 3.21 -0.87 13.62
N ILE A 2 4.26 -0.89 12.79
CA ILE A 2 4.87 0.34 12.29
C ILE A 2 3.79 1.06 11.47
N ASN A 3 3.61 2.36 11.71
CA ASN A 3 2.51 3.12 11.13
C ASN A 3 2.82 3.39 9.65
N ASP A 4 2.14 2.70 8.73
CA ASP A 4 2.34 2.81 7.27
C ASP A 4 2.25 4.26 6.76
N VAL A 5 1.41 5.07 7.43
CA VAL A 5 1.28 6.51 7.18
C VAL A 5 2.58 7.27 7.45
N GLU A 6 3.32 6.92 8.51
CA GLU A 6 4.61 7.55 8.81
C GLU A 6 5.71 7.11 7.83
N ARG A 7 5.65 5.88 7.32
CA ARG A 7 6.60 5.37 6.31
C ARG A 7 6.43 6.09 4.99
N ILE A 8 5.19 6.21 4.52
CA ILE A 8 4.83 6.93 3.28
C ILE A 8 5.17 8.42 3.37
N LYS A 9 4.94 9.05 4.53
CA LYS A 9 5.27 10.48 4.76
C LYS A 9 6.77 10.80 4.66
N LYS A 10 7.64 9.83 4.89
CA LYS A 10 9.10 10.00 4.78
C LYS A 10 9.59 9.97 3.32
N LEU A 11 8.78 9.48 2.39
CA LEU A 11 9.13 9.42 0.97
C LEU A 11 8.75 10.73 0.27
N LYS A 12 9.72 11.35 -0.38
CA LYS A 12 9.47 12.44 -1.32
C LYS A 12 8.78 11.90 -2.58
N GLU A 13 7.98 12.74 -3.24
CA GLU A 13 7.22 12.36 -4.44
C GLU A 13 8.13 11.88 -5.58
N GLU A 14 9.30 12.49 -5.72
CA GLU A 14 10.37 12.13 -6.67
C GLU A 14 10.81 10.67 -6.50
N ASN A 15 10.91 10.22 -5.25
CA ASN A 15 11.42 8.89 -4.90
C ASN A 15 10.44 7.78 -5.31
N TYR A 16 9.14 8.07 -5.53
CA TYR A 16 8.19 7.03 -5.93
C TYR A 16 8.48 6.50 -7.33
N GLN A 17 8.81 7.40 -8.26
CA GLN A 17 9.16 7.01 -9.61
C GLN A 17 10.50 6.27 -9.65
N GLU A 18 11.47 6.68 -8.82
CA GLU A 18 12.80 6.07 -8.76
C GLU A 18 12.79 4.69 -8.09
N ILE A 19 12.05 4.53 -6.98
CA ILE A 19 12.03 3.29 -6.19
C ILE A 19 11.04 2.26 -6.75
N PHE A 20 9.85 2.72 -7.16
CA PHE A 20 8.74 1.84 -7.52
C PHE A 20 8.40 1.86 -9.02
N GLY A 21 9.06 2.71 -9.81
CA GLY A 21 8.75 2.86 -11.24
C GLY A 21 7.40 3.51 -11.53
N ILE A 22 6.67 3.97 -10.51
CA ILE A 22 5.32 4.56 -10.65
C ILE A 22 5.22 5.92 -9.97
N LYS A 23 4.46 6.83 -10.57
CA LYS A 23 4.18 8.14 -9.99
C LYS A 23 3.40 7.98 -8.69
N LYS A 24 3.68 8.84 -7.71
CA LYS A 24 3.00 8.88 -6.41
C LYS A 24 1.46 8.89 -6.53
N ASN A 25 0.90 9.69 -7.43
CA ASN A 25 -0.56 9.72 -7.65
C ASN A 25 -1.14 8.35 -8.05
N THR A 26 -0.40 7.57 -8.84
CA THR A 26 -0.81 6.21 -9.22
C THR A 26 -0.67 5.26 -8.03
N PHE A 27 0.44 5.36 -7.29
CA PHE A 27 0.67 4.60 -6.07
C PHE A 27 -0.47 4.81 -5.05
N ASP A 28 -0.82 6.06 -4.76
CA ASP A 28 -1.87 6.43 -3.80
C ASP A 28 -3.24 5.91 -4.23
N LYS A 29 -3.56 5.97 -5.53
CA LYS A 29 -4.83 5.44 -6.07
C LYS A 29 -4.93 3.92 -5.92
N ILE A 30 -3.86 3.20 -6.25
CA ILE A 30 -3.82 1.73 -6.11
C ILE A 30 -3.94 1.35 -4.64
N LEU A 31 -3.16 2.00 -3.77
CA LEU A 31 -3.18 1.73 -2.34
C LEU A 31 -4.58 1.99 -1.74
N LYS A 32 -5.27 3.05 -2.17
CA LYS A 32 -6.64 3.34 -1.73
C LYS A 32 -7.62 2.24 -2.15
N LEU A 33 -7.56 1.79 -3.39
CA LEU A 33 -8.41 0.70 -3.91
C LEU A 33 -8.16 -0.62 -3.16
N LEU A 34 -6.90 -0.96 -2.90
CA LEU A 34 -6.54 -2.16 -2.16
C LEU A 34 -7.03 -2.12 -0.71
N ASN A 35 -6.93 -0.97 -0.04
CA ASN A 35 -7.45 -0.81 1.32
C ASN A 35 -8.98 -0.91 1.37
N GLU A 36 -9.68 -0.37 0.38
CA GLU A 36 -11.14 -0.49 0.29
C GLU A 36 -11.56 -1.95 0.06
N ALA A 37 -10.90 -2.65 -0.86
CA ALA A 37 -11.12 -4.07 -1.09
C ALA A 37 -10.84 -4.91 0.16
N TYR A 38 -9.72 -4.64 0.83
CA TYR A 38 -9.35 -5.29 2.09
C TYR A 38 -10.43 -5.09 3.17
N ARG A 39 -10.93 -3.86 3.31
CA ARG A 39 -11.99 -3.53 4.26
C ARG A 39 -13.28 -4.31 3.96
N ILE A 40 -13.68 -4.38 2.69
CA ILE A 40 -14.88 -5.11 2.27
C ILE A 40 -14.74 -6.61 2.58
N GLU A 41 -13.59 -7.21 2.26
CA GLU A 41 -13.33 -8.62 2.56
C GLU A 41 -13.30 -8.91 4.07
N HIS A 42 -12.77 -7.99 4.87
CA HIS A 42 -12.79 -8.12 6.33
C HIS A 42 -14.19 -8.01 6.93
N LEU A 43 -15.03 -7.12 6.40
CA LEU A 43 -16.42 -7.02 6.81
C LEU A 43 -17.21 -8.29 6.52
N ARG A 44 -16.78 -9.08 5.53
CA ARG A 44 -17.38 -10.38 5.17
C ARG A 44 -16.90 -11.55 6.05
N GLY A 45 -16.08 -11.29 7.06
CA GLY A 45 -15.52 -12.34 7.94
C GLY A 45 -14.25 -12.99 7.39
N GLY A 46 -13.56 -12.35 6.44
CA GLY A 46 -12.26 -12.79 5.97
C GLY A 46 -11.22 -12.85 7.09
N HIS A 47 -10.30 -13.82 7.03
CA HIS A 47 -9.22 -13.93 8.01
C HIS A 47 -8.27 -12.73 7.92
N PRO A 48 -7.91 -12.11 9.06
CA PRO A 48 -6.99 -10.99 9.04
C PRO A 48 -5.63 -11.37 8.49
N SER A 49 -5.17 -10.60 7.50
CA SER A 49 -3.84 -10.78 6.92
C SER A 49 -2.77 -10.48 7.96
N LYS A 50 -1.69 -11.29 7.95
CA LYS A 50 -0.48 -11.03 8.74
C LYS A 50 0.35 -9.87 8.18
N LEU A 51 0.14 -9.52 6.91
CA LEU A 51 0.81 -8.42 6.19
C LEU A 51 -0.13 -7.23 6.04
N SER A 52 0.41 -6.02 6.17
CA SER A 52 -0.36 -4.83 5.81
C SER A 52 -0.59 -4.78 4.30
N VAL A 53 -1.66 -4.08 3.89
CA VAL A 53 -1.96 -3.85 2.47
C VAL A 53 -0.80 -3.13 1.77
N LEU A 54 -0.11 -2.22 2.48
CA LEU A 54 1.06 -1.52 1.96
C LEU A 54 2.24 -2.49 1.73
N ASP A 55 2.58 -3.32 2.71
CA ASP A 55 3.70 -4.25 2.60
C ASP A 55 3.45 -5.26 1.48
N GLY A 56 2.23 -5.79 1.37
CA GLY A 56 1.84 -6.67 0.26
C GLY A 56 1.93 -5.98 -1.11
N PHE A 57 1.52 -4.72 -1.20
CA PHE A 57 1.64 -3.94 -2.42
C PHE A 57 3.10 -3.67 -2.80
N ILE A 58 3.96 -3.31 -1.85
CA ILE A 58 5.39 -3.10 -2.09
C ILE A 58 6.05 -4.40 -2.58
N ILE A 59 5.76 -5.53 -1.96
CA ILE A 59 6.30 -6.83 -2.40
C ILE A 59 5.87 -7.12 -3.85
N MET A 60 4.60 -6.87 -4.20
CA MET A 60 4.07 -7.10 -5.54
C MET A 60 4.77 -6.27 -6.63
N ILE A 61 5.07 -5.00 -6.35
CA ILE A 61 5.69 -4.10 -7.35
C ILE A 61 7.21 -4.21 -7.40
N SER A 62 7.84 -4.80 -6.37
CA SER A 62 9.28 -5.05 -6.31
C SER A 62 9.69 -6.42 -6.84
N TYR A 63 8.75 -7.25 -7.29
CA TYR A 63 8.96 -8.58 -7.86
C TYR A 63 8.79 -8.57 -9.38
#